data_AF-X1R3P1-F1
#
_entry.id   AF-X1R3P1-F1
#
_cell.length_a   1.000
_cell.length_b   1.000
_cell.length_c   1.000
_cell.angle_alpha   90.00
_cell.angle_beta   90.00
_cell.angle_gamma   90.00
#
_symmetry.space_group_name_H-M   'P 1'
#
loop_
_entity.id
_entity.type
_entity.pdbx_description
1 polymer ?
#
loop_
_entity_poly.entity_id
_entity_poly.type
_entity_poly.pdbx_seq_one_letter_code
_entity_poly.pdbx_strand_id
1 'polypeptide(L)'
;RPEFALGMKGSGKTSLFQVIKRILTGKEGHVESMPDKVADFIALITSQHVVCMDNVDSYSTWMNDMLAQCSTGQNITLRVLHKTNIPIRFHPRVFIGITSRSPRFRRDDVADRLLIFKVKRFDNFIPQNEIVDKIYKHRNEIWGDILTHLNELINYLGEHEGENISSPFRLADFYL
;
A
#
# COMPACT_ATOMS: atom_id res chain seq x y z
N ARG A 1 -4.53 -4.44 3.96
CA ARG A 1 -5.25 -3.13 3.97
C ARG A 1 -4.47 -2.22 3.02
N PRO A 2 -5.12 -1.49 2.09
CA PRO A 2 -4.39 -0.60 1.17
C PRO A 2 -4.12 0.75 1.84
N GLU A 3 -2.89 1.26 1.73
CA GLU A 3 -2.46 2.55 2.27
C GLU A 3 -2.14 3.51 1.14
N PHE A 4 -2.66 4.73 1.16
CA PHE A 4 -2.58 5.66 0.03
C PHE A 4 -1.78 6.90 0.39
N ALA A 5 -0.62 7.14 -0.21
CA ALA A 5 0.04 8.42 -0.03
C ALA A 5 -0.53 9.45 -1.03
N LEU A 6 -1.23 10.47 -0.53
CA LEU A 6 -1.77 11.56 -1.35
C LEU A 6 -0.99 12.86 -1.13
N GLY A 7 -0.63 13.56 -2.20
CA GLY A 7 0.09 14.83 -2.07
C GLY A 7 0.38 15.49 -3.40
N MET A 8 1.02 16.66 -3.38
CA MET A 8 1.31 17.46 -4.57
C MET A 8 2.51 16.96 -5.39
N LYS A 9 2.60 17.32 -6.68
CA LYS A 9 3.76 16.97 -7.54
C LYS A 9 5.08 17.43 -6.90
N GLY A 10 6.11 16.59 -6.93
CA GLY A 10 7.45 16.92 -6.39
C GLY A 10 7.61 16.76 -4.88
N SER A 11 6.64 16.15 -4.19
CA SER A 11 6.67 15.95 -2.74
C SER A 11 7.31 14.62 -2.28
N GLY A 12 8.03 13.92 -3.17
CA GLY A 12 8.70 12.68 -2.80
C GLY A 12 7.82 11.45 -2.54
N LYS A 13 6.54 11.43 -2.95
CA LYS A 13 5.64 10.27 -2.73
C LYS A 13 6.16 8.97 -3.33
N THR A 14 6.56 9.05 -4.60
CA THR A 14 7.14 7.92 -5.31
C THR A 14 8.41 7.45 -4.62
N SER A 15 9.28 8.39 -4.23
CA SER A 15 10.48 8.10 -3.47
C SER A 15 10.15 7.42 -2.14
N LEU A 16 9.16 7.89 -1.38
CA LEU A 16 8.73 7.29 -0.11
C LEU A 16 8.33 5.83 -0.30
N PHE A 17 7.42 5.51 -1.23
CA PHE A 17 7.04 4.13 -1.45
C PHE A 17 8.16 3.28 -2.02
N GLN A 18 9.05 3.85 -2.83
CA GLN A 18 10.22 3.13 -3.29
C GLN A 18 11.18 2.81 -2.14
N VAL A 19 11.37 3.73 -1.19
CA VAL A 19 12.14 3.51 0.04
C VAL A 19 11.51 2.40 0.86
N ILE A 20 10.22 2.51 1.17
CA ILE A 20 9.47 1.50 1.95
C ILE A 20 9.56 0.13 1.27
N LYS A 21 9.27 0.05 -0.03
CA LYS A 21 9.32 -1.22 -0.76
C LYS A 21 10.73 -1.79 -0.75
N ARG A 22 11.80 -0.99 -0.89
CA ARG A 22 13.19 -1.46 -0.82
C ARG A 22 13.61 -1.94 0.57
N ILE A 23 13.15 -1.26 1.62
CA ILE A 23 13.33 -1.74 2.99
C ILE A 23 12.68 -3.11 3.10
N LEU A 24 11.43 -3.28 2.65
CA LEU A 24 10.69 -4.52 2.82
C LEU A 24 11.18 -5.66 1.92
N THR A 25 11.39 -5.42 0.64
CA THR A 25 11.63 -6.46 -0.39
C THR A 25 13.06 -6.47 -0.95
N GLY A 26 13.93 -5.55 -0.53
CA GLY A 26 15.32 -5.47 -0.99
C GLY A 26 15.52 -4.60 -2.24
N LYS A 27 16.69 -4.74 -2.91
CA LYS A 27 17.11 -3.87 -4.03
C LYS A 27 16.17 -3.88 -5.24
N GLU A 28 15.41 -4.94 -5.44
CA GLU A 28 14.44 -5.04 -6.55
C GLU A 28 13.06 -4.44 -6.18
N GLY A 29 12.95 -3.76 -5.04
CA GLY A 29 11.73 -3.06 -4.62
C GLY A 29 11.43 -1.83 -5.50
N HIS A 30 10.84 -2.05 -6.67
CA HIS A 30 10.44 -0.99 -7.58
C HIS A 30 8.94 -0.66 -7.47
N VAL A 31 8.60 0.61 -7.66
CA VAL A 31 7.20 1.02 -7.84
C VAL A 31 6.73 0.57 -9.22
N GLU A 32 5.47 0.17 -9.31
CA GLU A 32 4.82 -0.33 -10.51
C GLU A 32 3.97 0.77 -11.15
N SER A 33 3.68 0.64 -12.44
CA SER A 33 2.60 1.43 -13.06
C SER A 33 1.26 0.76 -12.82
N MET A 34 0.18 1.55 -12.83
CA MET A 34 -1.18 1.00 -12.75
C MET A 34 -1.47 0.11 -13.98
N PRO A 35 -1.86 -1.16 -13.80
CA PRO A 35 -2.25 -2.00 -14.93
C PRO A 35 -3.56 -1.54 -15.59
N ASP A 36 -3.65 -1.66 -16.91
CA ASP A 36 -4.86 -1.30 -17.66
C ASP A 36 -5.98 -2.34 -17.53
N LYS A 37 -5.61 -3.62 -17.35
CA LYS A 37 -6.54 -4.75 -17.29
C LYS A 37 -6.67 -5.31 -15.88
N VAL A 38 -7.90 -5.71 -15.54
CA VAL A 38 -8.23 -6.35 -14.25
C VAL A 38 -7.39 -7.61 -14.01
N ALA A 39 -7.17 -8.43 -15.05
CA ALA A 39 -6.40 -9.66 -14.92
C ALA A 39 -4.93 -9.39 -14.52
N ASP A 40 -4.31 -8.37 -15.13
CA ASP A 40 -2.92 -7.99 -14.85
C ASP A 40 -2.80 -7.40 -13.43
N PHE A 41 -3.80 -6.62 -13.00
CA PHE A 41 -3.89 -6.15 -11.62
C PHE A 41 -3.98 -7.30 -10.62
N ILE A 42 -4.83 -8.30 -10.89
CA ILE A 42 -4.97 -9.48 -10.03
C ILE A 42 -3.66 -10.27 -9.95
N ALA A 43 -2.99 -10.50 -11.08
CA ALA A 43 -1.68 -11.13 -11.10
C ALA A 43 -0.66 -10.36 -10.24
N LEU A 44 -0.67 -9.03 -10.31
CA LEU A 44 0.22 -8.18 -9.52
C LEU A 44 -0.04 -8.30 -8.01
N ILE A 45 -1.29 -8.13 -7.56
CA ILE A 45 -1.62 -8.16 -6.12
C ILE A 45 -1.56 -9.57 -5.50
N THR A 46 -1.55 -10.62 -6.32
CA THR A 46 -1.46 -12.01 -5.83
C THR A 46 -0.04 -12.55 -5.82
N SER A 47 0.88 -11.92 -6.57
CA SER A 47 2.28 -12.34 -6.66
C SER A 47 3.21 -11.67 -5.65
N GLN A 48 2.76 -10.59 -5.00
CA GLN A 48 3.58 -9.79 -4.09
C GLN A 48 2.81 -9.48 -2.80
N HIS A 49 3.54 -9.40 -1.68
CA HIS A 49 2.98 -8.94 -0.40
C HIS A 49 2.91 -7.41 -0.28
N VAL A 50 3.67 -6.68 -1.08
CA VAL A 50 3.72 -5.22 -1.11
C VAL A 50 3.75 -4.75 -2.55
N VAL A 51 2.71 -4.04 -2.97
CA VAL A 51 2.60 -3.44 -4.30
C VAL A 51 2.49 -1.94 -4.12
N CYS A 52 3.38 -1.18 -4.74
CA CYS A 52 3.32 0.27 -4.75
C CYS A 52 3.13 0.75 -6.17
N MET A 53 2.00 1.38 -6.49
CA MET A 53 1.68 1.90 -7.82
C MET A 53 1.85 3.42 -7.86
N ASP A 54 2.59 3.91 -8.85
CA ASP A 54 2.88 5.32 -9.01
C ASP A 54 1.97 5.99 -10.05
N ASN A 55 1.63 7.25 -9.81
CA ASN A 55 0.92 8.13 -10.74
C ASN A 55 -0.46 7.58 -11.18
N VAL A 56 -1.22 7.05 -10.22
CA VAL A 56 -2.60 6.59 -10.41
C VAL A 56 -3.54 7.80 -10.48
N ASP A 57 -3.50 8.48 -11.64
CA ASP A 57 -4.35 9.64 -11.96
C ASP A 57 -5.50 9.26 -12.90
N SER A 58 -5.32 8.21 -13.71
CA SER A 58 -6.32 7.67 -14.63
C SER A 58 -7.32 6.78 -13.88
N TYR A 59 -8.61 6.98 -14.16
CA TYR A 59 -9.69 6.26 -13.49
C TYR A 59 -10.15 5.08 -14.32
N SER A 60 -9.90 3.87 -13.83
CA SER A 60 -10.55 2.66 -14.34
C SER A 60 -11.80 2.37 -13.50
N THR A 61 -12.94 2.09 -14.16
CA THR A 61 -14.23 1.83 -13.48
C THR A 61 -14.14 0.69 -12.47
N TRP A 62 -13.32 -0.32 -12.76
CA TRP A 62 -13.10 -1.50 -11.92
C TRP A 62 -12.18 -1.26 -10.72
N MET A 63 -11.39 -0.18 -10.71
CA MET A 63 -10.31 0.03 -9.74
C MET A 63 -10.86 0.16 -8.31
N ASN A 64 -11.91 0.95 -8.12
CA ASN A 64 -12.51 1.14 -6.79
C ASN A 64 -13.05 -0.16 -6.21
N ASP A 65 -13.69 -1.01 -7.01
CA ASP A 65 -14.17 -2.31 -6.56
C ASP A 65 -13.03 -3.24 -6.15
N MET A 66 -11.94 -3.24 -6.93
CA MET A 66 -10.77 -4.06 -6.63
C MET A 66 -10.05 -3.58 -5.36
N LEU A 67 -9.90 -2.27 -5.18
CA LEU A 67 -9.33 -1.70 -3.95
C LEU A 67 -10.21 -2.00 -2.73
N ALA A 68 -11.54 -1.89 -2.87
CA ALA A 68 -12.48 -2.26 -1.83
C ALA A 68 -12.35 -3.76 -1.47
N GLN A 69 -12.28 -4.65 -2.46
CA GLN A 69 -12.10 -6.10 -2.24
C GLN A 69 -10.75 -6.43 -1.58
N CYS A 70 -9.67 -5.75 -1.98
CA CYS A 70 -8.36 -5.92 -1.34
C CYS A 70 -8.35 -5.40 0.10
N SER A 71 -9.13 -4.36 0.41
CA SER A 71 -9.26 -3.82 1.76
C SER A 71 -10.07 -4.71 2.70
N THR A 72 -11.08 -5.42 2.20
CA THR A 72 -11.88 -6.39 2.98
C THR A 72 -11.20 -7.73 3.14
N GLY A 73 -10.16 -8.04 2.35
CA GLY A 73 -9.61 -9.39 2.25
C GLY A 73 -10.57 -10.38 1.61
N GLN A 74 -11.51 -9.90 0.79
CA GLN A 74 -12.45 -10.77 0.09
C GLN A 74 -11.77 -11.62 -0.99
N ASN A 75 -12.36 -12.77 -1.26
CA ASN A 75 -11.91 -13.63 -2.35
C ASN A 75 -12.29 -13.02 -3.71
N ILE A 76 -11.28 -12.80 -4.55
CA ILE A 76 -11.45 -12.34 -5.92
C ILE A 76 -11.66 -13.57 -6.80
N THR A 77 -12.76 -13.61 -7.56
CA THR A 77 -13.07 -14.76 -8.43
C THR A 77 -12.98 -14.35 -9.89
N LEU A 78 -12.15 -15.05 -10.67
CA LEU A 78 -12.02 -14.90 -12.11
C LEU A 78 -12.57 -16.13 -12.85
N ARG A 79 -13.17 -15.90 -14.02
CA ARG A 79 -13.54 -16.96 -14.96
C ARG A 79 -12.33 -17.32 -15.81
N VAL A 80 -12.03 -18.60 -15.95
CA VAL A 80 -10.97 -19.08 -16.86
C VAL A 80 -11.46 -19.02 -18.30
N LEU A 81 -10.72 -18.31 -19.15
CA LEU A 81 -10.99 -18.29 -20.59
C LEU A 81 -10.81 -19.70 -21.17
N HIS A 82 -11.71 -20.10 -22.07
CA HIS A 82 -11.71 -21.41 -22.75
C HIS A 82 -11.90 -22.65 -21.83
N LYS A 83 -12.35 -22.48 -20.59
CA LYS A 83 -12.85 -23.58 -19.75
C LYS A 83 -14.26 -23.31 -19.27
N THR A 84 -15.20 -24.17 -19.65
CA THR A 84 -16.60 -24.04 -19.22
C THR A 84 -16.69 -24.26 -17.72
N ASN A 85 -17.14 -23.23 -17.00
CA ASN A 85 -17.58 -23.30 -15.60
C ASN A 85 -16.50 -23.58 -14.52
N ILE A 86 -15.23 -23.27 -14.78
CA ILE A 86 -14.16 -23.37 -13.77
C ILE A 86 -13.76 -21.96 -13.31
N PRO A 87 -14.19 -21.51 -12.11
CA PRO A 87 -13.70 -20.28 -11.51
C PRO A 87 -12.34 -20.50 -10.82
N ILE A 88 -11.44 -19.53 -10.93
CA ILE A 88 -10.24 -19.45 -10.06
C ILE A 88 -10.52 -18.40 -8.99
N ARG A 89 -10.21 -18.75 -7.74
CA ARG A 89 -10.35 -17.86 -6.59
C ARG A 89 -8.98 -17.45 -6.09
N PHE A 90 -8.81 -16.16 -5.86
CA PHE A 90 -7.62 -15.57 -5.29
C PHE A 90 -7.95 -14.92 -3.95
N HIS A 91 -7.06 -15.09 -2.97
CA HIS A 91 -7.16 -14.45 -1.67
C HIS A 91 -5.95 -13.52 -1.48
N PRO A 92 -6.01 -12.28 -2.01
CA PRO A 92 -4.86 -11.39 -2.02
C PRO A 92 -4.50 -10.96 -0.59
N ARG A 93 -3.29 -11.32 -0.16
CA ARG A 93 -2.67 -10.83 1.08
C ARG A 93 -1.58 -9.83 0.73
N VAL A 94 -2.03 -8.64 0.35
CA VAL A 94 -1.19 -7.57 -0.17
C VAL A 94 -1.40 -6.26 0.58
N PHE A 95 -0.30 -5.55 0.77
CA PHE A 95 -0.27 -4.14 1.07
C PHE A 95 -0.21 -3.36 -0.23
N ILE A 96 -1.14 -2.43 -0.45
CA ILE A 96 -1.18 -1.62 -1.66
C ILE A 96 -0.85 -0.17 -1.29
N GLY A 97 0.28 0.33 -1.80
CA GLY A 97 0.67 1.75 -1.82
C GLY A 97 0.23 2.41 -3.12
N ILE A 98 -0.46 3.54 -3.09
CA ILE A 98 -0.79 4.29 -4.32
C ILE A 98 -0.36 5.74 -4.18
N THR A 99 0.31 6.27 -5.21
CA THR A 99 0.50 7.72 -5.36
C THR A 99 -0.45 8.27 -6.41
N SER A 100 -0.97 9.48 -6.16
CA SER A 100 -1.80 10.21 -7.10
C SER A 100 -1.52 11.71 -6.97
N ARG A 101 -1.64 12.45 -8.08
CA ARG A 101 -1.58 13.92 -8.11
C ARG A 101 -2.95 14.52 -7.87
N SER A 102 -3.99 13.87 -8.36
CA SER A 102 -5.38 14.32 -8.28
C SER A 102 -6.27 13.12 -8.00
N PRO A 103 -6.27 12.61 -6.75
CA PRO A 103 -7.03 11.43 -6.40
C PRO A 103 -8.52 11.66 -6.68
N ARG A 104 -9.10 10.84 -7.57
CA ARG A 104 -10.54 10.83 -7.85
C ARG A 104 -11.27 9.69 -7.13
N PHE A 105 -10.73 9.22 -6.01
CA PHE A 105 -11.36 8.22 -5.13
C PHE A 105 -12.52 8.87 -4.36
N ARG A 106 -13.65 9.10 -5.04
CA ARG A 106 -14.86 9.74 -4.46
C ARG A 106 -15.86 8.75 -3.87
N ARG A 107 -15.48 7.47 -3.80
CA ARG A 107 -16.34 6.42 -3.27
C ARG A 107 -16.07 6.29 -1.78
N ASP A 108 -17.07 6.60 -0.96
CA ASP A 108 -16.97 6.65 0.50
C ASP A 108 -16.44 5.32 1.08
N ASP A 109 -16.85 4.18 0.49
CA ASP A 109 -16.42 2.86 0.90
C ASP A 109 -14.92 2.60 0.70
N VAL A 110 -14.29 3.28 -0.26
CA VAL A 110 -12.84 3.28 -0.47
C VAL A 110 -12.19 4.34 0.42
N ALA A 111 -12.70 5.58 0.42
CA ALA A 111 -12.12 6.71 1.13
C ALA A 111 -11.96 6.46 2.64
N ASP A 112 -12.95 5.86 3.29
CA ASP A 112 -12.93 5.52 4.72
C ASP A 112 -11.88 4.47 5.11
N ARG A 113 -11.23 3.83 4.13
CA ARG A 113 -10.27 2.75 4.30
C ARG A 113 -8.87 3.14 3.86
N LEU A 114 -8.66 4.40 3.51
CA LEU A 114 -7.38 4.91 3.04
C LEU A 114 -6.63 5.57 4.20
N LEU A 115 -5.42 5.10 4.47
CA LEU A 115 -4.46 5.87 5.26
C LEU A 115 -3.81 6.90 4.35
N ILE A 116 -4.05 8.20 4.60
CA ILE A 116 -3.60 9.29 3.73
C ILE A 116 -2.33 9.95 4.27
N PHE A 117 -1.19 9.74 3.61
CA PHE A 117 0.06 10.43 3.93
C PHE A 117 0.21 11.73 3.15
N LYS A 118 0.05 12.88 3.82
CA LYS A 118 0.30 14.21 3.25
C LYS A 118 1.78 14.56 3.36
N VAL A 119 2.49 14.51 2.23
CA VAL A 119 3.92 14.87 2.16
C VAL A 119 4.12 16.29 1.60
N LYS A 120 5.09 17.01 2.18
CA LYS A 120 5.49 18.35 1.73
C LYS A 120 6.54 18.27 0.61
N ARG A 121 6.64 19.33 -0.18
CA ARG A 121 7.70 19.47 -1.18
C ARG A 121 9.04 19.66 -0.47
N PHE A 122 10.10 19.01 -0.96
CA PHE A 122 11.45 19.24 -0.46
C PHE A 122 11.99 20.57 -0.96
N ASP A 123 12.71 21.27 -0.08
CA ASP A 123 13.46 22.48 -0.45
C ASP A 123 14.77 22.12 -1.17
N ASN A 124 15.39 21.00 -0.77
CA ASN A 124 16.63 20.47 -1.34
C ASN A 124 16.43 19.03 -1.83
N PHE A 125 17.01 18.71 -2.99
CA PHE A 125 16.90 17.39 -3.61
C PHE A 125 18.20 16.62 -3.48
N ILE A 126 18.10 15.35 -3.07
CA ILE A 126 19.20 14.38 -3.04
C ILE A 126 18.96 13.39 -4.19
N PRO A 127 19.99 12.94 -4.91
CA PRO A 127 19.85 11.91 -5.93
C PRO A 127 19.22 10.63 -5.37
N GLN A 128 18.27 10.06 -6.10
CA GLN A 128 17.54 8.85 -5.66
C GLN A 128 18.49 7.67 -5.40
N ASN A 129 19.55 7.52 -6.21
CA ASN A 129 20.53 6.45 -6.04
C ASN A 129 21.28 6.56 -4.71
N GLU A 130 21.64 7.77 -4.27
CA GLU A 130 22.28 7.97 -2.96
C GLU A 130 21.36 7.56 -1.81
N ILE A 131 20.06 7.84 -1.94
CA ILE A 131 19.06 7.42 -0.96
C ILE A 131 18.97 5.89 -0.93
N VAL A 132 18.90 5.26 -2.11
CA VAL A 132 18.83 3.81 -2.25
C VAL A 132 20.07 3.12 -1.66
N ASP A 133 21.26 3.64 -1.92
CA ASP A 133 22.51 3.08 -1.41
C ASP A 133 22.59 3.19 0.12
N LYS A 134 22.18 4.33 0.68
CA LYS A 134 22.09 4.50 2.15
C LYS A 134 21.11 3.52 2.77
N ILE A 135 19.91 3.37 2.19
CA ILE A 135 18.91 2.40 2.68
C ILE A 135 19.47 1.00 2.64
N TYR A 136 20.10 0.61 1.53
CA TYR A 136 20.64 -0.74 1.42
C TYR A 136 21.75 -1.00 2.43
N LYS A 137 22.66 -0.03 2.60
CA LYS A 137 23.76 -0.11 3.57
C LYS A 137 23.24 -0.32 4.99
N HIS A 138 22.17 0.38 5.37
CA HIS A 138 21.60 0.35 6.72
C HIS A 138 20.36 -0.55 6.84
N ARG A 139 20.05 -1.37 5.82
CA ARG A 139 18.78 -2.12 5.76
C ARG A 139 18.58 -3.04 6.96
N ASN A 140 19.65 -3.71 7.39
CA ASN A 140 19.58 -4.62 8.53
C ASN A 140 19.33 -3.89 9.85
N GLU A 141 19.96 -2.73 10.04
CA GLU A 141 19.75 -1.86 11.22
C GLU A 141 18.31 -1.34 11.24
N ILE A 142 17.81 -0.85 10.11
CA ILE A 142 16.41 -0.40 9.95
C ILE A 142 15.44 -1.54 10.27
N TRP A 143 15.70 -2.76 9.79
CA TRP A 143 14.87 -3.92 10.13
C TRP A 143 14.93 -4.29 11.60
N GLY A 144 16.11 -4.23 12.21
CA GLY A 144 16.28 -4.45 13.64
C GLY A 144 15.43 -3.47 14.44
N ASP A 145 15.50 -2.18 14.11
CA ASP A 145 14.72 -1.13 14.75
C ASP A 145 13.20 -1.32 14.56
N ILE A 146 12.76 -1.64 13.34
CA ILE A 146 11.33 -1.95 13.07
C ILE A 146 10.85 -3.12 13.92
N LEU A 147 11.63 -4.20 14.01
CA LEU A 147 11.24 -5.39 14.77
C LEU A 147 11.23 -5.12 16.28
N THR A 148 12.16 -4.30 16.78
CA THR A 148 12.17 -3.85 18.17
C THR A 148 10.92 -3.05 18.50
N HIS A 149 10.61 -2.02 17.71
CA HIS A 149 9.40 -1.21 17.91
C HIS A 149 8.12 -2.04 17.76
N LEU A 150 8.07 -3.01 16.84
CA LEU A 150 6.93 -3.91 16.72
C LEU A 150 6.75 -4.78 17.98
N ASN A 151 7.83 -5.29 18.56
CA ASN A 151 7.75 -6.05 19.82
C ASN A 151 7.28 -5.18 20.98
N GLU A 152 7.78 -3.95 21.08
CA GLU A 152 7.31 -2.97 22.07
C GLU A 152 5.82 -2.67 21.92
N LEU A 153 5.36 -2.47 20.68
CA LEU A 153 3.96 -2.23 20.36
C LEU A 153 3.08 -3.44 20.70
N ILE A 154 3.52 -4.66 20.39
CA ILE A 154 2.80 -5.89 20.74
C ILE A 154 2.70 -6.03 22.26
N ASN A 155 3.77 -5.76 23.00
CA ASN A 155 3.76 -5.80 24.46
C ASN A 155 2.78 -4.77 25.03
N TYR A 156 2.83 -3.52 24.53
CA TYR A 156 1.89 -2.48 24.94
C TYR A 156 0.44 -2.87 24.68
N LEU A 157 0.13 -3.43 23.50
CA LEU A 157 -1.22 -3.89 23.17
C LEU A 157 -1.67 -5.07 24.05
N GLY A 158 -0.75 -5.95 24.44
CA GLY A 158 -1.03 -7.04 25.38
C GLY A 158 -1.31 -6.54 26.81
N GLU A 159 -0.61 -5.50 27.26
CA GLU A 159 -0.85 -4.87 28.57
C GLU A 159 -2.20 -4.12 28.62
N HIS A 160 -2.68 -3.63 27.48
CA HIS A 160 -3.94 -2.88 27.34
C HIS A 160 -5.04 -3.71 26.65
N GLU A 161 -4.93 -5.03 26.70
CA GLU A 161 -5.90 -5.93 26.10
C GLU A 161 -7.30 -5.73 26.73
N GLY A 162 -8.28 -5.33 25.92
CA GLY A 162 -9.65 -5.06 26.36
C GLY A 162 -10.02 -3.57 26.51
N GLU A 163 -9.08 -2.65 26.31
CA GLU A 163 -9.39 -1.23 26.17
C GLU A 163 -10.09 -0.97 24.83
N ASN A 164 -11.36 -0.55 24.89
CA ASN A 164 -12.14 -0.25 23.69
C ASN A 164 -11.82 1.15 23.17
N ILE A 165 -11.09 1.22 22.06
CA ILE A 165 -10.92 2.46 21.29
C ILE A 165 -12.17 2.65 20.43
N SER A 166 -12.97 3.67 20.75
CA SER A 166 -14.12 4.08 19.93
C SER A 166 -13.74 5.31 19.11
N SER A 167 -13.94 5.23 17.79
CA SER A 167 -13.70 6.32 16.86
C SER A 167 -14.85 6.43 15.86
N PRO A 168 -15.22 7.64 15.40
CA PRO A 168 -16.15 7.80 14.31
C PRO A 168 -15.60 7.33 12.95
N PHE A 169 -14.31 6.93 12.88
CA PHE A 169 -13.65 6.49 11.66
C PHE A 169 -13.38 4.97 11.65
N ARG A 170 -13.47 4.34 10.46
CA ARG A 170 -13.19 2.89 10.28
C ARG A 170 -11.75 2.50 10.56
N LEU A 171 -10.80 3.44 10.40
CA LEU A 171 -9.40 3.27 10.77
C LEU A 171 -9.17 3.79 12.20
N ALA A 172 -9.97 3.30 13.15
CA ALA A 172 -9.90 3.70 14.56
C ALA A 172 -8.48 3.52 15.13
N ASP A 173 -7.79 2.45 14.71
CA ASP A 173 -6.41 2.14 15.04
C ASP A 173 -5.40 3.26 14.66
N PHE A 174 -5.77 4.16 13.74
CA PHE A 174 -4.90 5.21 13.17
C PHE A 174 -5.42 6.63 13.42
N TYR A 175 -6.46 6.81 14.24
CA TYR A 175 -7.13 8.10 14.45
C TYR A 175 -6.54 8.92 15.62
N LEU A 176 -5.49 8.45 16.27
CA LEU A 176 -4.85 9.09 17.42
C LEU A 176 -3.81 10.15 17.02
#